data_AF-A0A1T5L7F9-F1
#
_entry.id   AF-A0A1T5L7F9-F1
#
_cell.length_a   1.000
_cell.length_b   1.000
_cell.length_c   1.000
_cell.angle_alpha   90.00
_cell.angle_beta   90.00
_cell.angle_gamma   90.00
#
_symmetry.space_group_name_H-M   'P 1'
#
loop_
_entity.id
_entity.type
_entity.pdbx_description
1 polymer ?
#
loop_
_entity_poly.entity_id
_entity_poly.type
_entity_poly.pdbx_seq_one_letter_code
_entity_poly.pdbx_strand_id
1 'polypeptide(L)'
;MTVTDAPKARAADPAAGRHHDRRPDPAADRRARRHADREQELALPHGWLSLAGFHWLPSRPEPLPGVPGLWLADDAGAHLRPGETKGPLVQGPAVVDGAYDGDVPEGGSVVLGTFLPAGREPVDHEAGQPGVAAGGTAGETAAVAIELVRRTGRLAIRLRDPHARARLDFAGVPVFDHDPSWELQVPVRLYAAPQDVVVGAARPGLVHRLQAVGELDLTRGDRTVTLVLTGGPGGAPTLLFSDEAGGVAPWRVVRPGLPDGLAPGAAGVARLDLNDAVNLPYAFSDHGTCPAPPPGNHVPVAVAAGERSPR
;
A
#
# COMPACT_ATOMS: atom_id res chain seq x y z
N MET A 1 -2.35 -16.60 -89.12
CA MET A 1 -3.19 -15.53 -88.57
C MET A 1 -3.39 -15.83 -87.09
N THR A 2 -2.56 -15.24 -86.25
CA THR A 2 -2.56 -15.40 -84.78
C THR A 2 -3.43 -14.31 -84.17
N VAL A 3 -4.42 -14.70 -83.37
CA VAL A 3 -5.30 -13.80 -82.62
C VAL A 3 -4.69 -13.58 -81.24
N THR A 4 -4.42 -12.32 -80.92
CA THR A 4 -3.88 -11.87 -79.62
C THR A 4 -5.04 -11.47 -78.70
N ASP A 5 -5.08 -12.09 -77.53
CA ASP A 5 -6.04 -11.86 -76.45
C ASP A 5 -5.64 -10.62 -75.64
N ALA A 6 -6.60 -9.76 -75.29
CA ALA A 6 -6.38 -8.53 -74.51
C ALA A 6 -7.12 -8.61 -73.16
N PRO A 7 -6.48 -8.25 -72.04
CA PRO A 7 -7.00 -8.57 -70.71
C PRO A 7 -8.13 -7.62 -70.24
N LYS A 8 -9.11 -8.22 -69.56
CA LYS A 8 -10.26 -7.59 -68.88
C LYS A 8 -9.82 -6.73 -67.70
N ALA A 9 -10.25 -5.46 -67.67
CA ALA A 9 -10.10 -4.55 -66.53
C ALA A 9 -10.96 -5.02 -65.34
N ARG A 10 -10.33 -5.11 -64.16
CA ARG A 10 -10.99 -5.46 -62.89
C ARG A 10 -11.44 -4.17 -62.21
N ALA A 11 -12.73 -4.06 -61.92
CA ALA A 11 -13.30 -2.94 -61.17
C ALA A 11 -12.74 -2.91 -59.74
N ALA A 12 -12.40 -1.71 -59.25
CA ALA A 12 -11.94 -1.48 -57.89
C ALA A 12 -13.11 -1.53 -56.89
N ASP A 13 -12.89 -2.23 -55.79
CA ASP A 13 -13.82 -2.43 -54.67
C ASP A 13 -13.78 -1.20 -53.72
N PRO A 14 -14.91 -0.51 -53.44
CA PRO A 14 -14.95 0.65 -52.56
C PRO A 14 -15.17 0.21 -51.11
N ALA A 15 -14.17 -0.44 -50.51
CA ALA A 15 -14.20 -0.81 -49.09
C ALA A 15 -12.83 -0.61 -48.42
N ALA A 16 -12.23 0.57 -48.59
CA ALA A 16 -11.15 1.01 -47.72
C ALA A 16 -11.76 1.50 -46.40
N GLY A 17 -11.94 0.55 -45.48
CA GLY A 17 -12.34 0.79 -44.10
C GLY A 17 -11.44 1.82 -43.44
N ARG A 18 -12.07 2.82 -42.82
CA ARG A 18 -11.41 3.87 -42.06
C ARG A 18 -10.61 3.23 -40.94
N HIS A 19 -9.27 3.23 -41.06
CA HIS A 19 -8.41 3.09 -39.90
C HIS A 19 -8.70 4.28 -38.99
N HIS A 20 -9.56 4.08 -37.99
CA HIS A 20 -9.60 4.98 -36.84
C HIS A 20 -8.28 4.80 -36.11
N ASP A 21 -7.36 5.69 -36.42
CA ASP A 21 -6.18 5.99 -35.63
C ASP A 21 -6.67 6.32 -34.21
N ARG A 22 -6.70 5.29 -33.36
CA ARG A 22 -7.29 5.35 -32.02
C ARG A 22 -6.30 6.13 -31.17
N ARG A 23 -6.45 7.46 -31.15
CA ARG A 23 -5.67 8.32 -30.25
C ARG A 23 -5.79 7.77 -28.82
N PRO A 24 -4.68 7.66 -28.07
CA PRO A 24 -4.71 7.20 -26.68
C PRO A 24 -5.66 8.07 -25.85
N ASP A 25 -6.48 7.46 -25.00
CA ASP A 25 -7.28 8.17 -24.00
C ASP A 25 -6.34 8.64 -22.86
N PRO A 26 -6.13 9.96 -22.69
CA PRO A 26 -5.23 10.46 -21.65
C PRO A 26 -5.63 10.02 -20.23
N ALA A 27 -6.91 9.74 -19.98
CA ALA A 27 -7.38 9.26 -18.67
C ALA A 27 -6.99 7.80 -18.44
N ALA A 28 -7.19 6.93 -19.43
CA ALA A 28 -6.73 5.55 -19.41
C ALA A 28 -5.21 5.46 -19.21
N ASP A 29 -4.45 6.29 -19.93
CA ASP A 29 -2.99 6.34 -19.81
C ASP A 29 -2.54 6.77 -18.40
N ARG A 30 -3.26 7.73 -17.78
CA ARG A 30 -2.97 8.15 -16.40
C ARG A 30 -3.27 7.03 -15.39
N ARG A 31 -4.36 6.27 -15.58
CA ARG A 31 -4.68 5.11 -14.72
C ARG A 31 -3.61 4.02 -14.84
N ALA A 32 -3.22 3.67 -16.07
CA ALA A 32 -2.19 2.67 -16.32
C ALA A 32 -0.84 3.07 -15.68
N ARG A 33 -0.43 4.35 -15.79
CA ARG A 33 0.78 4.84 -15.12
C ARG A 33 0.69 4.74 -13.60
N ARG A 34 -0.41 5.23 -12.99
CA ARG A 34 -0.59 5.12 -11.53
C ARG A 34 -0.52 3.68 -11.05
N HIS A 35 -1.11 2.75 -11.81
CA HIS A 35 -1.07 1.33 -11.49
C HIS A 35 0.35 0.76 -11.60
N ALA A 36 1.09 1.08 -12.65
CA ALA A 36 2.49 0.68 -12.79
C ALA A 36 3.37 1.25 -11.66
N ASP A 37 3.20 2.54 -11.31
CA ASP A 37 3.94 3.18 -10.21
C ASP A 37 3.64 2.48 -8.87
N ARG A 38 2.36 2.15 -8.64
CA ARG A 38 1.89 1.40 -7.47
C ARG A 38 2.54 0.02 -7.38
N GLU A 39 2.65 -0.71 -8.48
CA GLU A 39 3.31 -2.02 -8.52
C GLU A 39 4.81 -1.93 -8.26
N GLN A 40 5.47 -0.90 -8.81
CA GLN A 40 6.89 -0.65 -8.53
C GLN A 40 7.13 -0.31 -7.05
N GLU A 41 6.27 0.53 -6.44
CA GLU A 41 6.36 0.87 -5.02
C GLU A 41 6.18 -0.36 -4.12
N LEU A 42 5.27 -1.26 -4.47
CA LEU A 42 5.07 -2.53 -3.77
C LEU A 42 6.32 -3.40 -3.79
N ALA A 43 6.96 -3.49 -4.96
CA ALA A 43 8.07 -4.37 -5.26
C ALA A 43 9.45 -3.82 -4.89
N LEU A 44 9.54 -2.64 -4.26
CA LEU A 44 10.81 -2.15 -3.72
C LEU A 44 11.45 -3.20 -2.78
N PRO A 45 12.79 -3.29 -2.69
CA PRO A 45 13.48 -4.29 -1.86
C PRO A 45 13.01 -4.33 -0.40
N HIS A 46 12.74 -3.18 0.21
CA HIS A 46 12.12 -3.08 1.54
C HIS A 46 10.68 -2.53 1.48
N GLY A 47 10.02 -2.67 0.32
CA GLY A 47 8.63 -2.28 0.07
C GLY A 47 7.61 -3.13 0.80
N TRP A 48 6.33 -2.93 0.53
CA TRP A 48 5.27 -3.63 1.27
C TRP A 48 5.19 -5.14 1.00
N LEU A 49 5.70 -5.60 -0.14
CA LEU A 49 5.82 -7.04 -0.45
C LEU A 49 6.98 -7.73 0.28
N SER A 50 7.88 -6.96 0.90
CA SER A 50 9.03 -7.50 1.64
C SER A 50 8.71 -7.91 3.08
N LEU A 51 7.50 -7.64 3.59
CA LEU A 51 7.16 -7.95 4.99
C LEU A 51 7.28 -9.45 5.26
N ALA A 52 8.21 -9.83 6.14
CA ALA A 52 8.61 -11.23 6.39
C ALA A 52 8.55 -11.65 7.87
N GLY A 53 8.29 -10.72 8.78
CA GLY A 53 8.24 -11.02 10.21
C GLY A 53 7.61 -9.91 11.02
N PHE A 54 7.02 -10.27 12.15
CA PHE A 54 6.55 -9.32 13.16
C PHE A 54 6.54 -9.98 14.53
N HIS A 55 7.38 -9.46 15.43
CA HIS A 55 7.69 -10.04 16.73
C HIS A 55 7.45 -9.00 17.82
N TRP A 56 6.58 -9.31 18.77
CA TRP A 56 6.43 -8.48 19.97
C TRP A 56 7.71 -8.50 20.79
N LEU A 57 8.10 -7.35 21.33
CA LEU A 57 9.23 -7.29 22.25
C LEU A 57 8.83 -7.87 23.62
N PRO A 58 9.64 -8.77 24.20
CA PRO A 58 9.44 -9.31 25.54
C PRO A 58 9.88 -8.30 26.61
N SER A 59 9.53 -8.54 27.87
CA SER A 59 9.93 -7.68 29.00
C SER A 59 11.31 -8.01 29.59
N ARG A 60 11.98 -9.05 29.07
CA ARG A 60 13.33 -9.46 29.45
C ARG A 60 14.16 -9.68 28.18
N PRO A 61 15.49 -9.53 28.22
CA PRO A 61 16.33 -9.76 27.05
C PRO A 61 16.18 -11.20 26.54
N GLU A 62 15.61 -11.36 25.35
CA GLU A 62 15.40 -12.66 24.71
C GLU A 62 15.69 -12.59 23.20
N PRO A 63 16.14 -13.69 22.57
CA PRO A 63 16.30 -13.73 21.13
C PRO A 63 14.94 -13.75 20.43
N LEU A 64 14.84 -13.07 19.29
CA LEU A 64 13.68 -13.15 18.40
C LEU A 64 14.00 -14.04 17.19
N PRO A 65 13.03 -14.83 16.67
CA PRO A 65 13.27 -15.70 15.53
C PRO A 65 13.83 -14.94 14.32
N GLY A 66 15.03 -15.31 13.87
CA GLY A 66 15.66 -14.72 12.69
C GLY A 66 16.15 -13.29 12.85
N VAL A 67 16.17 -12.72 14.06
CA VAL A 67 16.65 -11.36 14.34
C VAL A 67 17.96 -11.44 15.14
N PRO A 68 19.02 -10.71 14.76
CA PRO A 68 20.26 -10.67 15.54
C PRO A 68 20.05 -10.01 16.92
N GLY A 69 20.83 -10.50 17.90
CA GLY A 69 20.88 -9.96 19.26
C GLY A 69 19.71 -10.35 20.17
N LEU A 70 19.70 -9.75 21.36
CA LEU A 70 18.68 -9.94 22.38
C LEU A 70 17.83 -8.68 22.50
N TRP A 71 16.52 -8.84 22.44
CA TRP A 71 15.58 -7.73 22.43
C TRP A 71 14.73 -7.71 23.68
N LEU A 72 14.37 -6.51 24.13
CA LEU A 72 13.37 -6.29 25.17
C LEU A 72 12.69 -4.94 24.98
N ALA A 73 11.56 -4.76 25.66
CA ALA A 73 10.94 -3.46 25.87
C ALA A 73 10.58 -3.26 27.34
N ASP A 74 10.81 -2.04 27.82
CA ASP A 74 10.37 -1.54 29.12
C ASP A 74 9.75 -0.13 28.99
N ASP A 75 9.59 0.57 30.10
CA ASP A 75 8.98 1.91 30.14
C ASP A 75 9.83 2.98 29.42
N ALA A 76 11.13 2.76 29.25
CA ALA A 76 12.05 3.64 28.53
C ALA A 76 12.05 3.40 27.01
N GLY A 77 11.56 2.26 26.54
CA GLY A 77 11.40 1.95 25.12
C GLY A 77 11.87 0.56 24.73
N ALA A 78 12.34 0.43 23.49
CA ALA A 78 12.94 -0.78 22.95
C ALA A 78 14.44 -0.78 23.19
N HIS A 79 14.96 -1.96 23.54
CA HIS A 79 16.37 -2.18 23.73
C HIS A 79 16.83 -3.38 22.91
N LEU A 80 17.98 -3.20 22.27
CA LEU A 80 18.78 -4.28 21.70
C LEU A 80 20.05 -4.40 22.54
N ARG A 81 20.40 -5.64 22.87
CA ARG A 81 21.65 -6.00 23.51
C ARG A 81 22.41 -7.00 22.64
N PRO A 82 23.76 -6.98 22.67
CA PRO A 82 24.54 -7.98 21.97
C PRO A 82 24.15 -9.39 22.44
N GLY A 83 23.92 -10.29 21.49
CA GLY A 83 23.63 -11.70 21.74
C GLY A 83 24.67 -12.60 21.07
N GLU A 84 24.51 -13.91 21.21
CA GLU A 84 25.40 -14.89 20.57
C GLU A 84 25.28 -14.90 19.03
N THR A 85 24.11 -14.52 18.50
CA THR A 85 23.86 -14.32 17.07
C THR A 85 24.60 -13.08 16.57
N LYS A 86 25.78 -13.30 16.01
CA LYS A 86 26.60 -12.28 15.35
C LYS A 86 25.94 -11.83 14.05
N GLY A 87 25.62 -10.54 13.97
CA GLY A 87 25.25 -9.85 12.75
C GLY A 87 25.22 -8.35 13.03
N PRO A 88 26.07 -7.52 12.39
CA PRO A 88 26.03 -6.10 12.62
C PRO A 88 24.69 -5.54 12.16
N LEU A 89 24.07 -4.71 12.99
CA LEU A 89 23.05 -3.79 12.49
C LEU A 89 23.77 -2.69 11.73
N VAL A 90 23.44 -2.54 10.45
CA VAL A 90 24.02 -1.52 9.60
C VAL A 90 23.06 -0.32 9.56
N GLN A 91 23.51 0.83 10.08
CA GLN A 91 22.85 2.13 9.90
C GLN A 91 23.63 2.94 8.87
N GLY A 92 23.28 2.79 7.59
CA GLY A 92 24.07 3.41 6.51
C GLY A 92 25.53 2.93 6.56
N PRO A 93 26.55 3.76 6.30
CA PRO A 93 27.95 3.34 6.36
C PRO A 93 28.46 3.03 7.78
N ALA A 94 27.65 3.21 8.84
CA ALA A 94 28.04 2.92 10.22
C ALA A 94 27.45 1.57 10.68
N VAL A 95 28.33 0.66 11.07
CA VAL A 95 27.96 -0.55 11.81
C VAL A 95 27.64 -0.16 13.25
N VAL A 96 26.43 -0.47 13.71
CA VAL A 96 26.05 -0.41 15.11
C VAL A 96 26.47 -1.73 15.76
N ASP A 97 27.28 -1.65 16.82
CA ASP A 97 27.86 -2.78 17.55
C ASP A 97 26.83 -3.51 18.45
N GLY A 98 25.68 -3.87 17.88
CA GLY A 98 24.69 -4.74 18.50
C GLY A 98 23.97 -4.15 19.72
N ALA A 99 23.95 -2.83 19.90
CA ALA A 99 23.19 -2.16 20.96
C ALA A 99 22.35 -1.01 20.40
N TYR A 100 21.12 -0.89 20.89
CA TYR A 100 20.20 0.21 20.55
C TYR A 100 19.27 0.46 21.74
N ASP A 101 18.94 1.72 21.98
CA ASP A 101 17.96 2.16 22.95
C ASP A 101 17.12 3.26 22.28
N GLY A 102 15.81 3.09 22.22
CA GLY A 102 14.94 4.10 21.60
C GLY A 102 13.47 3.72 21.55
N ASP A 103 12.64 4.64 21.08
CA ASP A 103 11.19 4.50 21.07
C ASP A 103 10.56 5.11 19.81
N VAL A 104 9.30 4.74 19.54
CA VAL A 104 8.43 5.34 18.54
C VAL A 104 7.05 5.64 19.13
N PRO A 105 6.39 6.73 18.70
CA PRO A 105 5.03 7.03 19.15
C PRO A 105 4.03 5.95 18.71
N GLU A 106 2.87 5.89 19.35
CA GLU A 106 1.79 4.96 18.98
C GLU A 106 1.42 5.12 17.49
N GLY A 107 1.33 4.01 16.77
CA GLY A 107 1.11 4.00 15.31
C GLY A 107 2.36 4.29 14.48
N GLY A 108 3.42 4.83 15.09
CA GLY A 108 4.70 5.13 14.47
C GLY A 108 5.54 3.89 14.13
N SER A 109 6.56 4.13 13.31
CA SER A 109 7.61 3.15 13.01
C SER A 109 8.90 3.83 12.57
N VAL A 110 10.02 3.13 12.72
CA VAL A 110 11.35 3.56 12.24
C VAL A 110 12.18 2.35 11.83
N VAL A 111 12.88 2.45 10.71
CA VAL A 111 13.86 1.43 10.31
C VAL A 111 15.13 1.66 11.13
N LEU A 112 15.50 0.68 11.96
CA LEU A 112 16.65 0.74 12.85
C LEU A 112 17.95 0.47 12.11
N GLY A 113 17.91 -0.33 11.05
CA GLY A 113 19.07 -0.73 10.27
C GLY A 113 18.79 -1.99 9.46
N THR A 114 19.83 -2.51 8.82
CA THR A 114 19.76 -3.77 8.08
C THR A 114 20.79 -4.76 8.58
N PHE A 115 20.58 -6.04 8.31
CA PHE A 115 21.58 -7.09 8.54
C PHE A 115 21.55 -8.08 7.38
N LEU A 116 22.67 -8.76 7.13
CA LEU A 116 22.75 -9.82 6.15
C LEU A 116 22.55 -11.17 6.85
N PRO A 117 21.49 -11.94 6.52
CA PRO A 117 21.30 -13.27 7.07
C PRO A 117 22.48 -14.19 6.78
N ALA A 118 22.79 -15.11 7.70
CA ALA A 118 23.87 -16.07 7.51
C ALA A 118 23.67 -16.89 6.22
N GLY A 119 24.74 -17.00 5.42
CA GLY A 119 24.70 -17.71 4.13
C GLY A 119 24.05 -16.93 2.99
N ARG A 120 23.67 -15.67 3.20
CA ARG A 120 23.24 -14.77 2.12
C ARG A 120 24.43 -13.94 1.66
N GLU A 121 24.68 -13.92 0.36
CA GLU A 121 25.72 -13.07 -0.24
C GLU A 121 25.21 -11.64 -0.41
N PRO A 122 26.07 -10.61 -0.22
CA PRO A 122 25.73 -9.23 -0.55
C PRO A 122 25.38 -9.08 -2.04
N VAL A 123 24.58 -8.06 -2.37
CA VAL A 123 24.42 -7.64 -3.76
C VAL A 123 25.61 -6.76 -4.12
N ASP A 124 26.33 -7.13 -5.17
CA ASP A 124 27.42 -6.32 -5.70
C ASP A 124 26.84 -5.01 -6.26
N HIS A 125 27.09 -3.90 -5.57
CA HIS A 125 26.88 -2.58 -6.15
C HIS A 125 28.18 -2.14 -6.80
N GLU A 126 28.21 -1.94 -8.12
CA GLU A 126 29.31 -1.23 -8.74
C GLU A 126 29.49 0.13 -8.03
N ALA A 127 30.71 0.38 -7.54
CA ALA A 127 31.03 1.56 -6.77
C ALA A 127 30.69 2.83 -7.56
N GLY A 128 29.62 3.54 -7.17
CA GLY A 128 29.21 4.78 -7.84
C GLY A 128 27.72 5.11 -7.81
N GLN A 129 26.83 4.22 -7.35
CA GLN A 129 25.41 4.54 -7.22
C GLN A 129 25.07 5.02 -5.79
N PRO A 130 24.69 6.30 -5.59
CA PRO A 130 24.35 6.81 -4.27
C PRO A 130 23.06 6.14 -3.75
N GLY A 131 23.15 5.48 -2.60
CA GLY A 131 21.99 4.99 -1.85
C GLY A 131 21.19 6.18 -1.31
N VAL A 132 19.94 6.33 -1.76
CA VAL A 132 19.10 7.46 -1.39
C VAL A 132 18.18 7.09 -0.23
N ALA A 133 18.19 7.94 0.80
CA ALA A 133 17.21 7.96 1.88
C ALA A 133 15.80 8.27 1.37
N ALA A 134 14.80 7.77 2.12
CA ALA A 134 13.37 8.11 2.08
C ALA A 134 12.78 8.59 0.72
N GLY A 135 12.29 7.63 -0.08
CA GLY A 135 11.31 7.90 -1.15
C GLY A 135 11.81 7.88 -2.59
N GLY A 136 13.04 7.44 -2.87
CA GLY A 136 13.54 7.16 -4.23
C GLY A 136 13.85 5.68 -4.43
N THR A 137 13.78 5.18 -5.67
CA THR A 137 14.01 3.78 -6.05
C THR A 137 15.28 3.21 -5.40
N ALA A 138 15.09 2.44 -4.32
CA ALA A 138 16.17 1.78 -3.62
C ALA A 138 16.79 0.72 -4.53
N GLY A 139 18.12 0.74 -4.69
CA GLY A 139 18.84 -0.32 -5.38
C GLY A 139 18.58 -1.69 -4.74
N GLU A 140 18.68 -2.76 -5.53
CA GLU A 140 18.53 -4.13 -5.04
C GLU A 140 19.46 -4.40 -3.86
N THR A 141 19.00 -5.15 -2.86
CA THR A 141 19.81 -5.52 -1.72
C THR A 141 19.44 -6.92 -1.25
N ALA A 142 20.42 -7.59 -0.66
CA ALA A 142 20.22 -8.86 0.02
C ALA A 142 19.93 -8.67 1.52
N ALA A 143 20.18 -7.49 2.08
CA ALA A 143 20.06 -7.25 3.52
C ALA A 143 18.59 -7.15 3.96
N VAL A 144 18.28 -7.73 5.11
CA VAL A 144 16.96 -7.65 5.76
C VAL A 144 16.91 -6.39 6.61
N ALA A 145 15.87 -5.57 6.46
CA ALA A 145 15.68 -4.40 7.32
C ALA A 145 14.88 -4.75 8.58
N ILE A 146 15.30 -4.15 9.69
CA ILE A 146 14.67 -4.24 11.00
C ILE A 146 13.94 -2.93 11.26
N GLU A 147 12.63 -3.01 11.42
CA GLU A 147 11.77 -1.86 11.69
C GLU A 147 11.16 -1.97 13.08
N LEU A 148 11.43 -0.99 13.94
CA LEU A 148 10.74 -0.85 15.22
C LEU A 148 9.36 -0.23 14.98
N VAL A 149 8.32 -0.84 15.55
CA VAL A 149 6.94 -0.38 15.42
C VAL A 149 6.25 -0.39 16.78
N ARG A 150 5.35 0.56 17.02
CA ARG A 150 4.47 0.55 18.20
C ARG A 150 3.01 0.36 17.80
N ARG A 151 2.38 -0.70 18.30
CA ARG A 151 0.98 -1.03 18.02
C ARG A 151 0.28 -1.43 19.31
N THR A 152 -0.87 -0.82 19.57
CA THR A 152 -1.71 -1.17 20.73
C THR A 152 -0.91 -1.02 22.04
N GLY A 153 -0.13 0.06 22.15
CA GLY A 153 0.69 0.38 23.31
C GLY A 153 1.96 -0.48 23.47
N ARG A 154 2.22 -1.44 22.58
CA ARG A 154 3.34 -2.38 22.69
C ARG A 154 4.33 -2.19 21.55
N LEU A 155 5.61 -2.40 21.83
CA LEU A 155 6.68 -2.36 20.84
C LEU A 155 6.89 -3.73 20.20
N ALA A 156 7.20 -3.72 18.91
CA ALA A 156 7.48 -4.89 18.12
C ALA A 156 8.56 -4.60 17.07
N ILE A 157 9.22 -5.67 16.62
CA ILE A 157 10.12 -5.67 15.48
C ILE A 157 9.40 -6.25 14.28
N ARG A 158 9.33 -5.47 13.20
CA ARG A 158 8.88 -5.90 11.88
C ARG A 158 10.09 -6.09 10.96
N LEU A 159 10.12 -7.20 10.26
CA LEU A 159 11.18 -7.52 9.30
C LEU A 159 10.73 -7.25 7.87
N ARG A 160 11.64 -6.69 7.07
CA ARG A 160 11.50 -6.47 5.63
C ARG A 160 12.61 -7.22 4.92
N ASP A 161 12.27 -8.36 4.35
CA ASP A 161 13.20 -9.20 3.59
C ASP A 161 13.02 -8.97 2.07
N PRO A 162 14.05 -8.46 1.36
CA PRO A 162 13.99 -8.30 -0.09
C PRO A 162 13.83 -9.62 -0.86
N HIS A 163 14.08 -10.77 -0.21
CA HIS A 163 13.88 -12.11 -0.75
C HIS A 163 12.56 -12.74 -0.27
N ALA A 164 11.65 -11.97 0.35
CA ALA A 164 10.33 -12.48 0.72
C ALA A 164 9.58 -13.01 -0.52
N ARG A 165 8.95 -14.19 -0.40
CA ARG A 165 8.23 -14.83 -1.51
C ARG A 165 7.14 -13.93 -2.10
N ALA A 166 6.43 -13.17 -1.26
CA ALA A 166 5.42 -12.23 -1.72
C ALA A 166 5.97 -11.16 -2.69
N ARG A 167 7.27 -10.83 -2.60
CA ARG A 167 7.97 -9.94 -3.54
C ARG A 167 8.51 -10.70 -4.75
N LEU A 168 9.20 -11.82 -4.54
CA LEU A 168 9.85 -12.58 -5.61
C LEU A 168 8.84 -13.21 -6.58
N ASP A 169 7.70 -13.65 -6.06
CA ASP A 169 6.62 -14.27 -6.83
C ASP A 169 5.61 -13.21 -7.35
N PHE A 170 5.89 -11.91 -7.18
CA PHE A 170 4.96 -10.84 -7.54
C PHE A 170 4.84 -10.67 -9.06
N ALA A 171 3.62 -10.85 -9.57
CA ALA A 171 3.30 -10.74 -11.00
C ALA A 171 2.35 -9.57 -11.33
N GLY A 172 2.20 -8.62 -10.39
CA GLY A 172 1.29 -7.50 -10.50
C GLY A 172 0.06 -7.62 -9.58
N VAL A 173 -0.69 -6.53 -9.46
CA VAL A 173 -1.94 -6.51 -8.68
C VAL A 173 -3.14 -6.66 -9.62
N PRO A 174 -3.97 -7.71 -9.49
CA PRO A 174 -5.14 -7.85 -10.34
C PRO A 174 -6.11 -6.68 -10.10
N VAL A 175 -6.69 -6.16 -11.18
CA VAL A 175 -7.66 -5.06 -11.15
C VAL A 175 -8.94 -5.45 -11.90
N PHE A 176 -10.05 -4.82 -11.57
CA PHE A 176 -11.24 -4.86 -12.41
C PHE A 176 -11.04 -3.98 -13.66
N ASP A 177 -11.80 -4.27 -14.71
CA ASP A 177 -11.93 -3.34 -15.84
C ASP A 177 -12.48 -2.00 -15.33
N HIS A 178 -12.03 -0.90 -15.95
CA HIS A 178 -12.52 0.42 -15.61
C HIS A 178 -14.03 0.52 -15.90
N ASP A 179 -14.79 0.96 -14.90
CA ASP A 179 -16.21 1.21 -15.01
C ASP A 179 -16.52 2.67 -14.60
N PRO A 180 -16.88 3.54 -15.57
CA PRO A 180 -17.25 4.93 -15.29
C PRO A 180 -18.45 5.09 -14.34
N SER A 181 -19.27 4.05 -14.15
CA SER A 181 -20.40 4.09 -13.22
C SER A 181 -19.99 4.17 -11.74
N TRP A 182 -18.69 3.98 -11.46
CA TRP A 182 -18.06 4.14 -10.16
C TRP A 182 -17.29 5.46 -9.99
N GLU A 183 -17.34 6.35 -10.99
CA GLU A 183 -16.88 7.74 -10.88
C GLU A 183 -18.03 8.62 -10.38
N LEU A 184 -18.09 8.83 -9.07
CA LEU A 184 -19.26 9.43 -8.40
C LEU A 184 -18.98 10.84 -7.90
N GLN A 185 -20.04 11.66 -7.88
CA GLN A 185 -20.10 12.92 -7.16
C GLN A 185 -20.99 12.72 -5.93
N VAL A 186 -20.40 12.82 -4.74
CA VAL A 186 -21.09 12.46 -3.49
C VAL A 186 -21.11 13.65 -2.52
N PRO A 187 -22.22 13.88 -1.78
CA PRO A 187 -22.20 14.83 -0.68
C PRO A 187 -21.09 14.48 0.32
N VAL A 188 -20.37 15.49 0.78
CA VAL A 188 -19.33 15.34 1.80
C VAL A 188 -19.49 16.43 2.84
N ARG A 189 -19.21 16.10 4.11
CA ARG A 189 -19.17 17.04 5.22
C ARG A 189 -17.92 16.80 6.05
N LEU A 190 -17.09 17.83 6.22
CA LEU A 190 -15.95 17.77 7.13
C LEU A 190 -16.41 18.11 8.55
N TYR A 191 -15.78 17.49 9.54
CA TYR A 191 -15.98 17.85 10.94
C TYR A 191 -15.26 19.15 11.26
N ALA A 192 -15.80 19.93 12.21
CA ALA A 192 -15.15 21.17 12.65
C ALA A 192 -13.80 20.89 13.33
N ALA A 193 -13.70 19.75 14.02
CA ALA A 193 -12.47 19.21 14.56
C ALA A 193 -12.45 17.68 14.30
N PRO A 194 -11.28 17.08 14.08
CA PRO A 194 -11.14 15.64 14.01
C PRO A 194 -11.64 14.94 15.29
N GLN A 195 -12.15 13.72 15.15
CA GLN A 195 -12.64 12.90 16.25
C GLN A 195 -11.84 11.60 16.33
N ASP A 196 -11.42 11.21 17.53
CA ASP A 196 -10.75 9.93 17.75
C ASP A 196 -11.70 8.77 17.43
N VAL A 197 -11.25 7.82 16.61
CA VAL A 197 -11.93 6.54 16.39
C VAL A 197 -10.94 5.40 16.58
N VAL A 198 -11.33 4.43 17.42
CA VAL A 198 -10.56 3.20 17.63
C VAL A 198 -11.13 2.11 16.75
N VAL A 199 -10.28 1.53 15.91
CA VAL A 199 -10.65 0.46 14.99
C VAL A 199 -9.79 -0.76 15.23
N GLY A 200 -10.29 -1.93 14.85
CA GLY A 200 -9.48 -3.15 14.79
C GLY A 200 -8.37 -3.07 13.74
N ALA A 201 -7.65 -4.16 13.54
CA ALA A 201 -6.63 -4.26 12.51
C ALA A 201 -6.71 -5.61 11.78
N ALA A 202 -5.98 -5.71 10.67
CA ALA A 202 -5.76 -6.96 9.93
C ALA A 202 -5.26 -8.11 10.81
N ARG A 203 -4.53 -7.79 11.88
CA ARG A 203 -4.04 -8.78 12.83
C ARG A 203 -4.93 -8.80 14.08
N PRO A 204 -5.48 -9.96 14.48
CA PRO A 204 -6.31 -10.05 15.68
C PRO A 204 -5.63 -9.51 16.94
N GLY A 205 -6.40 -8.82 17.78
CA GLY A 205 -5.92 -8.23 19.03
C GLY A 205 -5.17 -6.89 18.89
N LEU A 206 -4.92 -6.43 17.65
CA LEU A 206 -4.42 -5.08 17.40
C LEU A 206 -5.57 -4.09 17.18
N VAL A 207 -5.36 -2.87 17.69
CA VAL A 207 -6.20 -1.70 17.41
C VAL A 207 -5.36 -0.54 16.89
N HIS A 208 -6.00 0.32 16.11
CA HIS A 208 -5.47 1.62 15.68
C HIS A 208 -6.34 2.74 16.20
N ARG A 209 -5.71 3.87 16.52
CA ARG A 209 -6.39 5.14 16.74
C ARG A 209 -6.27 5.96 15.46
N LEU A 210 -7.40 6.16 14.80
CA LEU A 210 -7.50 7.03 13.63
C LEU A 210 -8.20 8.32 14.04
N GLN A 211 -8.07 9.33 13.17
CA GLN A 211 -8.84 10.56 13.26
C GLN A 211 -9.93 10.51 12.19
N ALA A 212 -11.18 10.51 12.62
CA ALA A 212 -12.32 10.76 11.75
C ALA A 212 -12.39 12.26 11.45
N VAL A 213 -12.41 12.64 10.18
CA VAL A 213 -12.29 14.04 9.73
C VAL A 213 -13.54 14.55 9.02
N GLY A 214 -14.47 13.65 8.72
CA GLY A 214 -15.70 13.95 8.00
C GLY A 214 -16.40 12.68 7.56
N GLU A 215 -17.41 12.85 6.73
CA GLU A 215 -18.19 11.76 6.16
C GLU A 215 -18.66 12.11 4.75
N LEU A 216 -18.92 11.08 3.94
CA LEU A 216 -19.56 11.22 2.64
C LEU A 216 -20.77 10.30 2.54
N ASP A 217 -21.75 10.71 1.73
CA ASP A 217 -22.96 9.94 1.49
C ASP A 217 -22.87 9.25 0.13
N LEU A 218 -22.69 7.93 0.15
CA LEU A 218 -22.68 7.11 -1.06
C LEU A 218 -24.08 6.57 -1.32
N THR A 219 -24.66 6.95 -2.46
CA THR A 219 -25.93 6.41 -2.95
C THR A 219 -25.69 5.49 -4.14
N ARG A 220 -26.22 4.25 -4.07
CA ARG A 220 -26.27 3.31 -5.19
C ARG A 220 -27.63 2.64 -5.25
N GLY A 221 -28.36 2.89 -6.34
CA GLY A 221 -29.75 2.45 -6.46
C GLY A 221 -30.63 3.15 -5.43
N ASP A 222 -31.35 2.35 -4.63
CA ASP A 222 -32.19 2.79 -3.51
C ASP A 222 -31.46 2.83 -2.16
N ARG A 223 -30.18 2.45 -2.13
CA ARG A 223 -29.37 2.39 -0.91
C ARG A 223 -28.51 3.65 -0.78
N THR A 224 -28.55 4.26 0.39
CA THR A 224 -27.63 5.33 0.79
C THR A 224 -26.93 4.93 2.07
N VAL A 225 -25.61 5.12 2.13
CA VAL A 225 -24.80 4.89 3.32
C VAL A 225 -23.88 6.09 3.54
N THR A 226 -23.81 6.54 4.80
CA THR A 226 -22.86 7.55 5.24
C THR A 226 -21.57 6.86 5.69
N LEU A 227 -20.45 7.22 5.08
CA LEU A 227 -19.15 6.60 5.30
C LEU A 227 -18.17 7.60 5.89
N VAL A 228 -17.50 7.23 6.97
CA VAL A 228 -16.53 8.05 7.69
C VAL A 228 -15.23 8.15 6.90
N LEU A 229 -14.74 9.37 6.72
CA LEU A 229 -13.42 9.68 6.22
C LEU A 229 -12.43 9.76 7.37
N THR A 230 -11.25 9.18 7.16
CA THR A 230 -10.15 9.21 8.15
C THR A 230 -8.91 9.86 7.56
N GLY A 231 -8.15 10.60 8.37
CA GLY A 231 -6.93 11.26 7.90
C GLY A 231 -6.10 11.87 9.03
N GLY A 232 -4.77 11.87 8.89
CA GLY A 232 -3.88 12.49 9.87
C GLY A 232 -3.80 14.03 9.72
N PRO A 233 -3.24 14.74 10.72
CA PRO A 233 -3.01 16.19 10.61
C PRO A 233 -2.23 16.55 9.33
N GLY A 234 -2.80 17.42 8.49
CA GLY A 234 -2.19 17.88 7.23
C GLY A 234 -2.21 16.85 6.08
N GLY A 235 -2.77 15.65 6.29
CA GLY A 235 -2.89 14.61 5.26
C GLY A 235 -4.21 14.68 4.50
N ALA A 236 -4.22 14.19 3.26
CA ALA A 236 -5.45 14.01 2.49
C ALA A 236 -6.34 12.93 3.13
N PRO A 237 -7.64 13.18 3.33
CA PRO A 237 -8.57 12.18 3.86
C PRO A 237 -8.65 10.93 2.98
N THR A 238 -8.94 9.81 3.61
CA THR A 238 -9.09 8.51 2.97
C THR A 238 -10.37 7.83 3.45
N LEU A 239 -10.98 7.04 2.58
CA LEU A 239 -12.09 6.17 2.89
C LEU A 239 -11.57 4.74 2.98
N LEU A 240 -11.53 4.18 4.19
CA LEU A 240 -11.38 2.75 4.43
C LEU A 240 -12.77 2.12 4.37
N PHE A 241 -13.00 1.12 3.53
CA PHE A 241 -14.33 0.52 3.38
C PHE A 241 -14.26 -0.98 3.06
N SER A 242 -15.31 -1.69 3.48
CA SER A 242 -15.65 -3.04 3.02
C SER A 242 -16.85 -2.99 2.08
N ASP A 243 -17.07 -4.04 1.30
CA ASP A 243 -18.19 -4.13 0.35
C ASP A 243 -18.57 -5.59 0.08
N GLU A 244 -19.58 -5.81 -0.77
CA GLU A 244 -20.15 -7.14 -1.03
C GLU A 244 -19.51 -7.85 -2.25
N ALA A 245 -18.45 -7.29 -2.85
CA ALA A 245 -17.80 -7.91 -4.01
C ALA A 245 -17.07 -9.19 -3.63
N GLY A 246 -17.18 -10.20 -4.50
CA GLY A 246 -16.31 -11.37 -4.45
C GLY A 246 -14.93 -11.08 -5.05
N GLY A 247 -13.90 -11.76 -4.56
CA GLY A 247 -12.55 -11.66 -5.13
C GLY A 247 -11.83 -10.34 -4.85
N VAL A 248 -12.23 -9.61 -3.80
CA VAL A 248 -11.53 -8.44 -3.27
C VAL A 248 -10.97 -8.74 -1.87
N ALA A 249 -9.99 -7.96 -1.42
CA ALA A 249 -9.56 -8.03 -0.03
C ALA A 249 -10.72 -7.65 0.92
N PRO A 250 -10.73 -8.14 2.18
CA PRO A 250 -11.82 -7.87 3.13
C PRO A 250 -12.18 -6.39 3.32
N TRP A 251 -11.22 -5.49 3.11
CA TRP A 251 -11.44 -4.06 2.95
C TRP A 251 -10.33 -3.40 2.13
N ARG A 252 -10.68 -2.28 1.50
CA ARG A 252 -9.82 -1.49 0.62
C ARG A 252 -9.81 -0.03 1.06
N VAL A 253 -8.96 0.77 0.44
CA VAL A 253 -8.87 2.22 0.68
C VAL A 253 -8.96 2.98 -0.63
N VAL A 254 -9.64 4.12 -0.59
CA VAL A 254 -9.71 5.07 -1.70
C VAL A 254 -9.52 6.49 -1.17
N ARG A 255 -8.92 7.36 -1.99
CA ARG A 255 -8.79 8.79 -1.67
C ARG A 255 -9.88 9.58 -2.41
N PRO A 256 -10.89 10.13 -1.72
CA PRO A 256 -11.83 11.03 -2.37
C PRO A 256 -11.15 12.34 -2.77
N GLY A 257 -11.51 12.88 -3.93
CA GLY A 257 -11.16 14.22 -4.34
C GLY A 257 -12.10 15.23 -3.69
N LEU A 258 -11.65 15.85 -2.60
CA LEU A 258 -12.42 16.91 -1.95
C LEU A 258 -12.37 18.22 -2.76
N PRO A 259 -13.39 19.10 -2.66
CA PRO A 259 -13.32 20.44 -3.20
C PRO A 259 -12.11 21.22 -2.66
N ASP A 260 -11.44 21.97 -3.54
CA ASP A 260 -10.33 22.82 -3.15
C ASP A 260 -10.77 23.83 -2.08
N GLY A 261 -10.01 23.89 -0.98
CA GLY A 261 -10.31 24.81 0.11
C GLY A 261 -11.53 24.47 0.95
N LEU A 262 -12.08 23.25 0.88
CA LEU A 262 -13.17 22.81 1.76
C LEU A 262 -12.74 22.91 3.23
N ALA A 263 -13.32 23.87 3.95
CA ALA A 263 -12.94 24.18 5.33
C ALA A 263 -13.49 23.14 6.33
N PRO A 264 -12.84 22.97 7.50
CA PRO A 264 -13.41 22.21 8.61
C PRO A 264 -14.82 22.68 8.96
N GLY A 265 -15.74 21.74 9.18
CA GLY A 265 -17.15 22.01 9.48
C GLY A 265 -18.02 22.34 8.25
N ALA A 266 -17.43 22.48 7.06
CA ALA A 266 -18.16 22.77 5.83
C ALA A 266 -18.64 21.50 5.12
N ALA A 267 -19.63 21.67 4.23
CA ALA A 267 -20.13 20.64 3.33
C ALA A 267 -19.83 21.00 1.87
N GLY A 268 -19.78 19.99 1.01
CA GLY A 268 -19.54 20.13 -0.41
C GLY A 268 -19.89 18.87 -1.18
N VAL A 269 -19.33 18.76 -2.39
CA VAL A 269 -19.48 17.57 -3.24
C VAL A 269 -18.08 17.04 -3.56
N ALA A 270 -17.78 15.84 -3.10
CA ALA A 270 -16.50 15.17 -3.37
C ALA A 270 -16.60 14.28 -4.62
N ARG A 271 -15.50 14.17 -5.35
CA ARG A 271 -15.30 13.09 -6.33
C ARG A 271 -14.92 11.81 -5.59
N LEU A 272 -15.71 10.77 -5.72
CA LEU A 272 -15.38 9.43 -5.24
C LEU A 272 -15.26 8.51 -6.45
N ASP A 273 -14.02 8.15 -6.82
CA ASP A 273 -13.75 7.20 -7.90
C ASP A 273 -13.32 5.87 -7.30
N LEU A 274 -14.22 4.88 -7.28
CA LEU A 274 -13.92 3.55 -6.72
C LEU A 274 -13.05 2.70 -7.66
N ASN A 275 -12.78 3.14 -8.89
CA ASN A 275 -11.75 2.53 -9.73
C ASN A 275 -10.33 2.79 -9.19
N ASP A 276 -10.15 3.84 -8.37
CA ASP A 276 -8.90 4.15 -7.70
C ASP A 276 -8.78 3.45 -6.32
N ALA A 277 -9.70 2.54 -5.97
CA ALA A 277 -9.62 1.78 -4.72
C ALA A 277 -8.47 0.76 -4.77
N VAL A 278 -7.61 0.78 -3.74
CA VAL A 278 -6.42 -0.08 -3.64
C VAL A 278 -6.45 -0.94 -2.38
N ASN A 279 -5.73 -2.06 -2.45
CA ASN A 279 -5.47 -2.91 -1.30
C ASN A 279 -4.43 -2.26 -0.37
N LEU A 280 -4.67 -2.37 0.93
CA LEU A 280 -3.67 -2.03 1.93
C LEU A 280 -2.59 -3.13 2.03
N PRO A 281 -1.40 -2.84 2.59
CA PRO A 281 -0.30 -3.80 2.70
C PRO A 281 -0.65 -5.17 3.30
N TYR A 282 -1.63 -5.25 4.21
CA TYR A 282 -2.07 -6.52 4.80
C TYR A 282 -2.65 -7.51 3.76
N ALA A 283 -3.16 -7.01 2.63
CA ALA A 283 -3.67 -7.88 1.58
C ALA A 283 -2.57 -8.73 0.94
N PHE A 284 -1.30 -8.32 1.04
CA PHE A 284 -0.16 -9.00 0.41
C PHE A 284 0.67 -9.85 1.38
N SER A 285 0.50 -9.66 2.69
CA SER A 285 1.32 -10.33 3.72
C SER A 285 0.56 -10.46 5.04
N ASP A 286 0.75 -11.58 5.71
CA ASP A 286 0.17 -11.85 7.04
C ASP A 286 0.82 -11.02 8.17
N HIS A 287 1.91 -10.31 7.86
CA HIS A 287 2.61 -9.43 8.78
C HIS A 287 2.10 -7.98 8.74
N GLY A 288 1.14 -7.68 7.85
CA GLY A 288 0.51 -6.37 7.79
C GLY A 288 -0.32 -6.05 9.03
N THR A 289 -0.16 -4.84 9.55
CA THR A 289 -0.93 -4.35 10.71
C THR A 289 -1.87 -3.22 10.30
N CYS A 290 -2.52 -3.31 9.15
CA CYS A 290 -3.35 -2.22 8.64
C CYS A 290 -4.64 -2.06 9.46
N PRO A 291 -5.17 -0.84 9.61
CA PRO A 291 -6.44 -0.61 10.31
C PRO A 291 -7.61 -1.24 9.54
N ALA A 292 -8.60 -1.73 10.28
CA ALA A 292 -9.91 -2.06 9.74
C ALA A 292 -10.71 -0.76 9.45
N PRO A 293 -11.75 -0.82 8.60
CA PRO A 293 -12.66 0.30 8.42
C PRO A 293 -13.32 0.73 9.74
N PRO A 294 -13.59 2.03 9.94
CA PRO A 294 -14.48 2.49 11.01
C PRO A 294 -15.82 1.73 11.02
N PRO A 295 -16.45 1.54 12.19
CA PRO A 295 -17.79 0.95 12.27
C PRO A 295 -18.77 1.67 11.33
N GLY A 296 -19.51 0.93 10.52
CA GLY A 296 -20.44 1.48 9.54
C GLY A 296 -19.84 1.77 8.16
N ASN A 297 -18.51 1.72 7.99
CA ASN A 297 -17.87 1.84 6.68
C ASN A 297 -17.98 0.55 5.85
N HIS A 298 -19.22 0.20 5.52
CA HIS A 298 -19.58 -0.92 4.69
C HIS A 298 -20.50 -0.45 3.58
N VAL A 299 -20.08 -0.67 2.34
CA VAL A 299 -20.88 -0.37 1.15
C VAL A 299 -21.79 -1.58 0.88
N PRO A 300 -23.12 -1.46 0.99
CA PRO A 300 -24.03 -2.61 0.98
C PRO A 300 -24.33 -3.11 -0.45
N VAL A 301 -23.36 -3.01 -1.35
CA VAL A 301 -23.42 -3.47 -2.74
C VAL A 301 -22.02 -3.93 -3.17
N ALA A 302 -21.95 -4.79 -4.18
CA ALA A 302 -20.67 -5.26 -4.70
C ALA A 302 -19.97 -4.14 -5.49
N VAL A 303 -18.79 -3.71 -5.04
CA VAL A 303 -17.96 -2.71 -5.72
C VAL A 303 -16.95 -3.42 -6.60
N ALA A 304 -17.38 -3.79 -7.81
CA ALA A 304 -16.56 -4.43 -8.84
C ALA A 304 -15.68 -3.42 -9.60
N ALA A 305 -14.94 -2.59 -8.87
CA ALA A 305 -14.00 -1.60 -9.39
C ALA A 305 -12.73 -1.55 -8.53
N GLY A 306 -11.61 -1.11 -9.10
CA GLY A 306 -10.33 -1.00 -8.39
C GLY A 306 -9.56 -2.32 -8.28
N GLU A 307 -8.65 -2.41 -7.30
CA GLU A 307 -7.84 -3.61 -7.08
C GLU A 307 -8.69 -4.78 -6.54
N ARG A 308 -8.37 -5.98 -7.03
CA ARG A 308 -8.87 -7.28 -6.59
C ARG A 308 -7.95 -7.87 -5.52
N SER A 309 -8.38 -8.94 -4.85
CA SER A 309 -7.52 -9.66 -3.91
C SER A 309 -6.27 -10.18 -4.64
N PRO A 310 -5.04 -9.92 -4.14
CA PRO A 310 -3.82 -10.46 -4.71
C PRO A 310 -3.55 -11.92 -4.31
N ARG A 311 -4.38 -12.48 -3.40
CA ARG A 311 -4.30 -13.85 -2.86
C ARG A 311 -5.65 -14.55 -2.95
#